data_AF-A0A8H4RTV0-F1
#
_entry.id   AF-A0A8H4RTV0-F1
#
_cell.length_a   1.000
_cell.length_b   1.000
_cell.length_c   1.000
_cell.angle_alpha   90.00
_cell.angle_beta   90.00
_cell.angle_gamma   90.00
#
_symmetry.space_group_name_H-M   'P 1'
#
loop_
_entity.id
_entity.type
_entity.pdbx_description
1 polymer ?
#
loop_
_entity_poly.entity_id
_entity_poly.type
_entity_poly.pdbx_seq_one_letter_code
_entity_poly.pdbx_strand_id
1 'polypeptide(L)'
;MLKGNGYIANTAAEAFSELKHQACLESCFDFLSPALLVVPGYLKAMKYQNPTSATVMPSSKSYGFKDGATLWEILSITAHMPAMGLWMSSFNDGHKNFLDIYTVEDRLGVGASTDLESVMLVDIGSGQGHQAIEMRKRFPDLPGRYIVTDLALGLPVEKEDKRVEFLVHDFMTAQPIKGLSASKGPQKTPN
;
A
#
# COMPACT_ATOMS: atom_id res chain seq x y z
N MET A 1 -6.39 -14.32 46.04
CA MET A 1 -5.48 -13.18 46.27
C MET A 1 -4.18 -13.46 45.52
N LEU A 2 -3.96 -12.81 44.36
CA LEU A 2 -2.65 -12.79 43.72
C LEU A 2 -1.82 -11.70 44.42
N LYS A 3 -0.99 -12.10 45.39
CA LYS A 3 0.07 -11.26 45.98
C LYS A 3 1.40 -11.76 45.44
N GLY A 4 1.87 -11.15 44.36
CA GLY A 4 3.20 -11.36 43.81
C GLY A 4 3.55 -10.20 42.89
N ASN A 5 4.76 -9.64 43.03
CA ASN A 5 5.31 -8.63 42.12
C ASN A 5 5.67 -9.29 40.78
N GLY A 6 4.67 -9.56 39.96
CA GLY A 6 4.83 -10.18 38.64
C GLY A 6 3.96 -9.48 37.60
N TYR A 7 4.42 -9.52 36.34
CA TYR A 7 3.65 -9.05 35.19
C TYR A 7 3.05 -10.25 34.46
N ILE A 8 1.80 -10.12 34.01
CA ILE A 8 1.15 -11.07 33.10
C ILE A 8 0.71 -10.32 31.85
N ALA A 9 0.71 -11.01 30.70
CA ALA A 9 0.16 -10.44 29.48
C ALA A 9 -1.34 -10.17 29.65
N ASN A 10 -1.78 -9.02 29.14
CA ASN A 10 -3.18 -8.70 28.93
C ASN A 10 -3.42 -8.55 27.43
N THR A 11 -4.68 -8.33 27.03
CA THR A 11 -5.06 -8.18 25.62
C THR A 11 -4.25 -7.11 24.87
N ALA A 12 -3.84 -6.03 25.55
CA ALA A 12 -3.01 -5.00 24.92
C ALA A 12 -1.56 -5.50 24.69
N ALA A 13 -0.97 -6.18 25.67
CA ALA A 13 0.36 -6.77 25.52
C ALA A 13 0.38 -7.87 24.44
N GLU A 14 -0.69 -8.67 24.35
CA GLU A 14 -0.87 -9.66 23.28
C GLU A 14 -1.01 -8.99 21.92
N ALA A 15 -1.83 -7.95 21.79
CA ALA A 15 -1.97 -7.21 20.54
C ALA A 15 -0.62 -6.65 20.06
N PHE A 16 0.15 -6.01 20.94
CA PHE A 16 1.48 -5.48 20.59
C PHE A 16 2.56 -6.56 20.38
N SER A 17 2.27 -7.84 20.61
CA SER A 17 3.18 -8.93 20.26
C SER A 17 3.10 -9.32 18.77
N GLU A 18 2.05 -8.91 18.07
CA GLU A 18 1.90 -9.15 16.63
C GLU A 18 2.82 -8.23 15.80
N LEU A 19 3.50 -8.81 14.80
CA LEU A 19 4.48 -8.09 13.97
C LEU A 19 3.88 -6.85 13.27
N LYS A 20 2.64 -6.94 12.78
CA LYS A 20 1.95 -5.80 12.14
C LYS A 20 1.72 -4.64 13.12
N HIS A 21 1.42 -4.94 14.39
CA HIS A 21 1.22 -3.91 15.42
C HIS A 21 2.55 -3.33 15.91
N GLN A 22 3.62 -4.12 15.99
CA GLN A 22 4.97 -3.61 16.26
C GLN A 22 5.41 -2.66 15.15
N ALA A 23 5.21 -3.04 13.89
CA ALA A 23 5.51 -2.22 12.72
C ALA A 23 4.71 -0.91 12.69
N CYS A 24 3.45 -0.94 13.14
CA CYS A 24 2.63 0.26 13.36
C CYS A 24 3.27 1.20 14.37
N LEU A 25 3.72 0.69 15.51
CA LEU A 25 4.38 1.50 16.54
C LEU A 25 5.66 2.12 16.00
N GLU A 26 6.53 1.34 15.38
CA GLU A 26 7.76 1.84 14.76
C GLU A 26 7.46 2.93 13.72
N SER A 27 6.49 2.69 12.83
CA SER A 27 6.12 3.66 11.81
C SER A 27 5.49 4.93 12.39
N CYS A 28 4.64 4.81 13.40
CA CYS A 28 4.01 5.96 14.04
C CYS A 28 5.01 6.79 14.86
N PHE A 29 5.82 6.13 15.70
CA PHE A 29 6.73 6.78 16.62
C PHE A 29 8.02 7.24 15.94
N ASP A 30 8.67 6.37 15.18
CA ASP A 30 9.99 6.68 14.63
C ASP A 30 9.86 7.45 13.32
N PHE A 31 8.88 7.11 12.48
CA PHE A 31 8.73 7.76 11.18
C PHE A 31 7.81 9.00 11.20
N LEU A 32 6.58 8.89 11.70
CA LEU A 32 5.57 9.96 11.60
C LEU A 32 5.70 11.04 12.69
N SER A 33 6.05 10.67 13.91
CA SER A 33 6.05 11.61 15.05
C SER A 33 6.97 12.82 14.87
N PRO A 34 8.18 12.71 14.28
CA PRO A 34 9.02 13.88 14.02
C PRO A 34 8.29 14.97 13.21
N ALA A 35 7.50 14.57 12.21
CA ALA A 35 6.72 15.49 11.39
C ALA A 35 5.57 16.10 12.22
N LEU A 36 4.85 15.27 12.98
CA LEU A 36 3.71 15.71 13.82
C LEU A 36 4.13 16.74 14.88
N LEU A 37 5.29 16.56 15.50
CA LEU A 37 5.81 17.46 16.53
C LEU A 37 6.10 18.88 15.99
N VAL A 38 6.41 19.01 14.69
CA VAL A 38 6.70 20.32 14.07
C VAL A 38 5.48 20.95 13.38
N VAL A 39 4.35 20.23 13.26
CA VAL A 39 3.10 20.73 12.64
C VAL A 39 2.64 22.06 13.26
N PRO A 40 2.55 22.22 14.60
CA PRO A 40 2.06 23.49 15.17
C PRO A 40 2.93 24.69 14.77
N GLY A 41 4.25 24.52 14.78
CA GLY A 41 5.20 25.55 14.35
C GLY A 41 5.11 25.87 12.86
N TYR A 42 4.94 24.84 12.03
CA TYR A 42 4.73 24.97 10.59
C TYR A 42 3.45 25.75 10.27
N LEU A 43 2.31 25.37 10.86
CA LEU A 43 1.02 26.04 10.64
C LEU A 43 1.07 27.52 11.05
N LYS A 44 1.70 27.83 12.19
CA LYS A 44 1.89 29.22 12.65
C LYS A 44 2.72 30.02 11.66
N ALA A 45 3.83 29.47 11.14
CA ALA A 45 4.68 30.12 10.15
C ALA A 45 3.94 30.39 8.83
N MET A 46 3.05 29.48 8.44
CA MET A 46 2.20 29.59 7.25
C MET A 46 0.92 30.41 7.46
N LYS A 47 0.75 31.07 8.62
CA LYS A 47 -0.47 31.81 8.99
C LYS A 47 -1.74 30.96 8.82
N TYR A 48 -1.63 29.66 9.14
CA TYR A 48 -2.70 28.68 9.04
C TYR A 48 -3.36 28.57 7.66
N GLN A 49 -2.63 28.94 6.60
CA GLN A 49 -3.09 28.73 5.23
C GLN A 49 -2.86 27.28 4.82
N ASN A 50 -3.70 26.79 3.91
CA ASN A 50 -3.53 25.47 3.32
C ASN A 50 -2.16 25.40 2.60
N PRO A 51 -1.41 24.30 2.77
CA PRO A 51 -0.17 24.10 2.05
C PRO A 51 -0.44 24.06 0.54
N THR A 52 0.43 24.70 -0.25
CA THR A 52 0.36 24.73 -1.72
C THR A 52 1.43 23.86 -2.38
N SER A 53 2.31 23.25 -1.57
CA SER A 53 3.39 22.36 -2.02
C SER A 53 3.21 20.97 -1.45
N ALA A 54 3.45 19.95 -2.28
CA ALA A 54 3.51 18.56 -1.86
C ALA A 54 4.87 18.16 -1.24
N THR A 55 5.90 19.00 -1.37
CA THR A 55 7.27 18.70 -0.94
C THR A 55 7.74 19.56 0.23
N VAL A 56 7.19 20.77 0.40
CA VAL A 56 7.55 21.67 1.52
C VAL A 56 6.57 21.47 2.68
N MET A 57 6.73 20.32 3.35
CA MET A 57 5.81 19.84 4.38
C MET A 57 6.53 19.66 5.74
N PRO A 58 5.79 19.53 6.86
CA PRO A 58 6.36 19.22 8.17
C PRO A 58 7.35 18.04 8.14
N SER A 59 7.04 17.00 7.36
CA SER A 59 7.90 15.83 7.17
C SER A 59 9.24 16.17 6.53
N SER A 60 9.27 16.89 5.41
CA SER A 60 10.55 17.25 4.76
C SER A 60 11.44 18.05 5.71
N LYS A 61 10.84 18.97 6.48
CA LYS A 61 11.56 19.77 7.47
C LYS A 61 12.09 18.94 8.64
N SER A 62 11.31 18.01 9.19
CA SER A 62 11.73 17.17 10.32
C SER A 62 12.90 16.25 9.95
N TYR A 63 12.99 15.85 8.68
CA TYR A 63 14.08 15.03 8.14
C TYR A 63 15.22 15.86 7.50
N GLY A 64 15.25 17.18 7.72
CA GLY A 64 16.38 18.03 7.34
C GLY A 64 16.42 18.47 5.86
N PHE A 65 15.39 18.21 5.08
CA PHE A 65 15.29 18.67 3.69
C PHE A 65 14.93 20.16 3.62
N LYS A 66 15.90 20.97 3.17
CA LYS A 66 15.76 22.43 3.08
C LYS A 66 14.85 22.88 1.93
N ASP A 67 14.95 22.20 0.79
CA ASP A 67 14.24 22.56 -0.45
C ASP A 67 12.91 21.79 -0.62
N GLY A 68 12.53 21.01 0.39
CA GLY A 68 11.39 20.09 0.35
C GLY A 68 11.76 18.69 -0.11
N ALA A 69 10.92 17.73 0.22
CA ALA A 69 11.01 16.34 -0.20
C ALA A 69 9.62 15.70 -0.12
N THR A 70 9.33 14.83 -1.08
CA THR A 70 8.20 13.91 -1.03
C THR A 70 8.39 12.91 0.10
N LEU A 71 7.30 12.28 0.54
CA LEU A 71 7.36 11.20 1.52
C LEU A 71 8.27 10.06 1.04
N TRP A 72 8.23 9.74 -0.25
CA TRP A 72 9.01 8.67 -0.86
C TRP A 72 10.51 8.96 -0.91
N GLU A 73 10.92 10.22 -1.13
CA GLU A 73 12.32 10.64 -1.04
C GLU A 73 12.86 10.57 0.39
N ILE A 74 12.02 10.87 1.39
CA ILE A 74 12.40 10.68 2.81
C ILE A 74 12.57 9.18 3.11
N LEU A 75 11.64 8.36 2.65
CA LEU A 75 11.63 6.92 2.86
C LEU A 75 12.77 6.19 2.13
N SER A 76 13.26 6.72 1.01
CA SER A 76 14.37 6.10 0.26
C SER A 76 15.73 6.26 0.94
N ILE A 77 15.87 7.24 1.85
CA ILE A 77 17.11 7.49 2.60
C ILE A 77 17.03 7.05 4.07
N THR A 78 15.88 6.51 4.50
CA THR A 78 15.65 6.03 5.86
C THR A 78 15.37 4.53 5.86
N ALA A 79 15.50 3.89 7.02
CA ALA A 79 15.30 2.44 7.17
C ALA A 79 13.84 2.07 7.50
N HIS A 80 12.86 2.97 7.29
CA HIS A 80 11.48 2.77 7.77
C HIS A 80 10.58 1.98 6.81
N MET A 81 10.95 1.82 5.53
CA MET A 81 10.08 1.18 4.55
C MET A 81 9.66 -0.26 4.88
N PRO A 82 10.53 -1.15 5.39
CA PRO A 82 10.11 -2.50 5.76
C PRO A 82 9.00 -2.51 6.81
N ALA A 83 9.16 -1.73 7.89
CA ALA A 83 8.14 -1.59 8.93
C ALA A 83 6.87 -0.92 8.37
N MET A 84 7.02 0.15 7.59
CA MET A 84 5.87 0.85 7.02
C MET A 84 5.08 -0.03 6.04
N GLY A 85 5.76 -0.81 5.19
CA GLY A 85 5.12 -1.76 4.28
C GLY A 85 4.36 -2.85 5.02
N LEU A 86 4.96 -3.42 6.08
CA LEU A 86 4.28 -4.39 6.94
C LEU A 86 3.08 -3.77 7.67
N TRP A 87 3.18 -2.54 8.16
CA TRP A 87 2.06 -1.85 8.77
C TRP A 87 0.94 -1.56 7.76
N MET A 88 1.26 -1.07 6.56
CA MET A 88 0.28 -0.81 5.50
C MET A 88 -0.48 -2.08 5.09
N SER A 89 0.14 -3.26 5.19
CA SER A 89 -0.55 -4.55 4.98
C SER A 89 -1.70 -4.83 5.93
N SER A 90 -1.79 -4.10 7.04
CA SER A 90 -2.84 -4.27 8.06
C SER A 90 -4.07 -3.40 7.82
N PHE A 91 -4.02 -2.42 6.90
CA PHE A 91 -5.05 -1.38 6.82
C PHE A 91 -6.43 -1.91 6.41
N ASN A 92 -6.47 -3.09 5.78
CA ASN A 92 -7.71 -3.76 5.41
C ASN A 92 -8.08 -4.92 6.34
N ASP A 93 -7.32 -5.16 7.41
CA ASP A 93 -7.61 -6.23 8.37
C ASP A 93 -8.95 -5.94 9.07
N GLY A 94 -9.84 -6.94 9.10
CA GLY A 94 -11.18 -6.81 9.71
C GLY A 94 -12.20 -5.99 8.89
N HIS A 95 -11.81 -5.47 7.73
CA HIS A 95 -12.69 -4.70 6.83
C HIS A 95 -13.07 -5.56 5.62
N LYS A 96 -14.22 -5.25 5.00
CA LYS A 96 -14.61 -5.88 3.72
C LYS A 96 -13.57 -5.54 2.66
N ASN A 97 -13.09 -6.54 1.93
CA ASN A 97 -12.24 -6.34 0.77
C ASN A 97 -13.09 -5.87 -0.42
N PHE A 98 -12.51 -5.12 -1.37
CA PHE A 98 -13.24 -4.71 -2.58
C PHE A 98 -13.76 -5.92 -3.38
N LEU A 99 -13.08 -7.07 -3.31
CA LEU A 99 -13.48 -8.34 -3.91
C LEU A 99 -14.78 -8.91 -3.33
N ASP A 100 -15.25 -8.41 -2.18
CA ASP A 100 -16.56 -8.76 -1.62
C ASP A 100 -17.70 -8.01 -2.30
N ILE A 101 -17.40 -6.96 -3.06
CA ILE A 101 -18.36 -6.05 -3.67
C ILE A 101 -18.24 -6.11 -5.20
N TYR A 102 -17.01 -6.23 -5.72
CA TYR A 102 -16.74 -6.29 -7.13
C TYR A 102 -16.96 -7.72 -7.65
N THR A 103 -17.91 -7.88 -8.57
CA THR A 103 -18.27 -9.16 -9.21
C THR A 103 -17.20 -9.57 -10.23
N VAL A 104 -16.06 -10.06 -9.75
CA VAL A 104 -14.87 -10.36 -10.56
C VAL A 104 -15.18 -11.33 -11.70
N GLU A 105 -15.80 -12.48 -11.42
CA GLU A 105 -16.04 -13.51 -12.44
C GLU A 105 -16.91 -12.98 -13.58
N ASP A 106 -17.98 -12.27 -13.27
CA ASP A 106 -18.89 -11.68 -14.25
C ASP A 106 -18.22 -10.58 -15.09
N ARG A 107 -17.40 -9.74 -14.44
CA ARG A 107 -16.83 -8.54 -15.10
C ARG A 107 -15.51 -8.80 -15.79
N LEU A 108 -14.70 -9.70 -15.27
CA LEU A 108 -13.33 -9.95 -15.73
C LEU A 108 -13.14 -11.37 -16.24
N GLY A 109 -13.90 -12.35 -15.73
CA GLY A 109 -13.80 -13.75 -16.16
C GLY A 109 -14.51 -14.02 -17.49
N VAL A 110 -15.69 -13.44 -17.71
CA VAL A 110 -16.44 -13.64 -18.97
C VAL A 110 -15.68 -13.05 -20.15
N GLY A 111 -15.22 -13.93 -21.05
CA GLY A 111 -14.44 -13.53 -22.23
C GLY A 111 -12.99 -13.15 -21.93
N ALA A 112 -12.48 -13.49 -20.74
CA ALA A 112 -11.07 -13.34 -20.42
C ALA A 112 -10.21 -14.07 -21.45
N SER A 113 -9.16 -13.41 -21.96
CA SER A 113 -8.21 -14.09 -22.83
C SER A 113 -7.46 -15.16 -22.06
N THR A 114 -7.26 -16.31 -22.70
CA THR A 114 -6.41 -17.40 -22.19
C THR A 114 -5.00 -17.32 -22.75
N ASP A 115 -4.67 -16.26 -23.51
CA ASP A 115 -3.32 -16.05 -24.02
C ASP A 115 -2.35 -15.85 -22.86
N LEU A 116 -1.18 -16.48 -22.93
CA LEU A 116 -0.17 -16.42 -21.87
C LEU A 116 0.32 -14.99 -21.58
N GLU A 117 0.26 -14.12 -22.57
CA GLU A 117 0.65 -12.71 -22.45
C GLU A 117 -0.49 -11.79 -22.02
N SER A 118 -1.72 -12.32 -21.88
CA SER A 118 -2.85 -11.52 -21.42
C SER A 118 -2.69 -11.12 -19.96
N VAL A 119 -3.15 -9.92 -19.62
CA VAL A 119 -3.07 -9.37 -18.26
C VAL A 119 -4.47 -9.30 -17.66
N MET A 120 -4.66 -9.98 -16.53
CA MET A 120 -5.90 -9.98 -15.76
C MET A 120 -5.99 -8.75 -14.85
N LEU A 121 -4.90 -8.44 -14.14
CA LEU A 121 -4.85 -7.33 -13.21
C LEU A 121 -3.48 -6.66 -13.24
N VAL A 122 -3.49 -5.33 -13.26
CA VAL A 122 -2.35 -4.49 -12.89
C VAL A 122 -2.69 -3.74 -11.61
N ASP A 123 -2.00 -4.09 -10.52
CA ASP A 123 -2.20 -3.54 -9.18
C ASP A 123 -1.17 -2.42 -8.94
N ILE A 124 -1.61 -1.17 -9.17
CA ILE A 124 -0.74 0.02 -9.24
C ILE A 124 -0.61 0.67 -7.86
N GLY A 125 0.63 0.83 -7.37
CA GLY A 125 0.94 1.47 -6.08
C GLY A 125 0.54 0.61 -4.87
N SER A 126 0.54 -0.70 -5.03
CA SER A 126 0.02 -1.67 -4.04
C SER A 126 1.10 -2.19 -3.07
N GLY A 127 2.35 -1.78 -3.26
CA GLY A 127 3.51 -2.20 -2.46
C GLY A 127 3.70 -3.72 -2.47
N GLN A 128 3.27 -4.36 -1.40
CA GLN A 128 3.40 -5.81 -1.19
C GLN A 128 2.44 -6.64 -2.05
N GLY A 129 1.49 -6.02 -2.77
CA GLY A 129 0.65 -6.71 -3.75
C GLY A 129 -0.57 -7.43 -3.18
N HIS A 130 -1.08 -6.97 -2.04
CA HIS A 130 -2.15 -7.65 -1.31
C HIS A 130 -3.40 -7.91 -2.16
N GLN A 131 -3.79 -6.97 -3.01
CA GLN A 131 -5.00 -7.12 -3.83
C GLN A 131 -4.79 -8.13 -4.95
N ALA A 132 -3.65 -8.08 -5.64
CA ALA A 132 -3.31 -9.08 -6.66
C ALA A 132 -3.20 -10.50 -6.09
N ILE A 133 -2.56 -10.65 -4.93
CA ILE A 133 -2.42 -11.95 -4.25
C ILE A 133 -3.80 -12.48 -3.82
N GLU A 134 -4.62 -11.64 -3.18
CA GLU A 134 -5.93 -12.05 -2.70
C GLU A 134 -6.89 -12.39 -3.84
N MET A 135 -6.91 -11.59 -4.91
CA MET A 135 -7.72 -11.88 -6.09
C MET A 135 -7.33 -13.23 -6.71
N ARG A 136 -6.03 -13.52 -6.80
CA ARG A 136 -5.54 -14.80 -7.32
C ARG A 136 -5.86 -15.98 -6.40
N LYS A 137 -5.85 -15.78 -5.07
CA LYS A 137 -6.26 -16.80 -4.09
C LYS A 137 -7.75 -17.11 -4.19
N ARG A 138 -8.59 -16.08 -4.31
CA ARG A 138 -10.05 -16.19 -4.35
C ARG A 138 -10.59 -16.71 -5.68
N PHE A 139 -9.93 -16.36 -6.78
CA PHE A 139 -10.34 -16.73 -8.14
C PHE A 139 -9.20 -17.41 -8.90
N PRO A 140 -8.78 -18.62 -8.47
CA PRO A 140 -7.58 -19.28 -8.99
C PRO A 140 -7.68 -19.69 -10.46
N ASP A 141 -8.91 -19.82 -10.99
CA ASP A 141 -9.19 -20.27 -12.36
C ASP A 141 -9.21 -19.13 -13.39
N LEU A 142 -9.14 -17.87 -12.93
CA LEU A 142 -9.07 -16.73 -13.84
C LEU A 142 -7.74 -16.72 -14.61
N PRO A 143 -7.78 -16.70 -15.96
CA PRO A 143 -6.58 -16.74 -16.77
C PRO A 143 -5.84 -15.39 -16.74
N GLY A 144 -4.62 -15.39 -17.28
CA GLY A 144 -3.83 -14.18 -17.44
C GLY A 144 -2.92 -13.84 -16.25
N ARG A 145 -2.12 -12.79 -16.46
CA ARG A 145 -1.06 -12.34 -15.56
C ARG A 145 -1.59 -11.37 -14.51
N TYR A 146 -1.01 -11.44 -13.32
CA TYR A 146 -1.27 -10.54 -12.20
C TYR A 146 0.02 -9.80 -11.92
N ILE A 147 0.03 -8.48 -12.14
CA ILE A 147 1.23 -7.67 -12.09
C ILE A 147 1.04 -6.57 -11.05
N VAL A 148 1.94 -6.49 -10.09
CA VAL A 148 2.02 -5.40 -9.11
C VAL A 148 3.06 -4.41 -9.60
N THR A 149 2.72 -3.12 -9.60
CA THR A 149 3.65 -2.05 -9.96
C THR A 149 3.83 -1.06 -8.82
N ASP A 150 5.07 -0.78 -8.42
CA ASP A 150 5.38 0.21 -7.38
C ASP A 150 6.79 0.79 -7.56
N LEU A 151 7.15 1.80 -6.76
CA LEU A 151 8.53 2.23 -6.60
C LEU A 151 9.36 1.08 -6.00
N ALA A 152 10.65 1.02 -6.32
CA ALA A 152 11.53 -0.06 -5.86
C ALA A 152 11.53 -0.25 -4.33
N LEU A 153 11.40 0.85 -3.58
CA LEU A 153 11.33 0.85 -2.11
C LEU A 153 10.04 0.24 -1.54
N GLY A 154 8.95 0.21 -2.32
CA GLY A 154 7.64 -0.31 -1.90
C GLY A 154 7.45 -1.79 -2.19
N LEU A 155 8.25 -2.36 -3.10
CA LEU A 155 8.15 -3.75 -3.50
C LEU A 155 8.72 -4.69 -2.42
N PRO A 156 8.17 -5.91 -2.28
CA PRO A 156 8.64 -6.87 -1.30
C PRO A 156 10.01 -7.43 -1.67
N VAL A 157 10.83 -7.70 -0.66
CA VAL A 157 12.08 -8.45 -0.83
C VAL A 157 11.78 -9.93 -1.14
N GLU A 158 10.77 -10.48 -0.48
CA GLU A 158 10.33 -11.86 -0.65
C GLU A 158 8.92 -11.92 -1.24
N LYS A 159 8.73 -12.70 -2.30
CA LYS A 159 7.44 -12.82 -2.98
C LYS A 159 6.64 -13.97 -2.37
N GLU A 160 5.49 -13.65 -1.75
CA GLU A 160 4.58 -14.64 -1.17
C GLU A 160 4.01 -15.59 -2.24
N ASP A 161 3.48 -15.03 -3.33
CA ASP A 161 3.00 -15.81 -4.48
C ASP A 161 3.90 -15.57 -5.71
N LYS A 162 4.66 -16.58 -6.11
CA LYS A 162 5.54 -16.53 -7.30
C LYS A 162 4.79 -16.33 -8.62
N ARG A 163 3.47 -16.50 -8.62
CA ARG A 163 2.59 -16.31 -9.78
C ARG A 163 2.11 -14.86 -9.91
N VAL A 164 2.41 -14.01 -8.92
CA VAL A 164 2.26 -12.55 -9.01
C VAL A 164 3.60 -11.95 -9.43
N GLU A 165 3.57 -11.18 -10.49
CA GLU A 165 4.73 -10.47 -11.02
C GLU A 165 4.87 -9.12 -10.32
N PHE A 166 6.09 -8.67 -10.08
CA PHE A 166 6.36 -7.37 -9.46
C PHE A 166 7.28 -6.59 -10.39
N LEU A 167 6.87 -5.37 -10.72
CA LEU A 167 7.55 -4.47 -11.66
C LEU A 167 7.79 -3.12 -11.01
N VAL A 168 9.05 -2.66 -11.03
CA VAL A 168 9.38 -1.29 -10.61
C VAL A 168 8.82 -0.32 -11.65
N HIS A 169 7.92 0.57 -11.23
CA HIS A 169 7.33 1.58 -12.10
C HIS A 169 6.82 2.77 -11.29
N ASP A 170 7.22 3.97 -11.71
CA ASP A 170 6.63 5.22 -11.27
C ASP A 170 5.36 5.50 -12.07
N PHE A 171 4.20 5.45 -11.41
CA PHE A 171 2.89 5.68 -12.01
C PHE A 171 2.68 7.10 -12.54
N MET A 172 3.59 8.04 -12.25
CA MET A 172 3.60 9.36 -12.87
C MET A 172 4.12 9.33 -14.31
N THR A 173 4.72 8.21 -14.72
CA THR A 173 5.17 7.96 -16.09
C THR A 173 4.15 7.11 -16.86
N ALA A 174 4.31 7.02 -18.18
CA ALA A 174 3.39 6.23 -19.01
C ALA A 174 3.41 4.74 -18.60
N GLN A 175 2.22 4.14 -18.46
CA GLN A 175 2.06 2.74 -18.07
C GLN A 175 2.76 1.80 -19.08
N PRO A 176 3.79 1.03 -18.66
CA PRO A 176 4.55 0.16 -19.56
C PRO A 176 3.78 -1.09 -19.99
N ILE A 177 2.81 -1.53 -19.19
CA ILE A 177 2.04 -2.75 -19.45
C ILE A 177 0.93 -2.44 -20.46
N LYS A 178 0.98 -3.13 -21.60
CA LYS A 178 -0.03 -3.06 -22.68
C LYS A 178 -0.93 -4.29 -22.64
N GLY A 179 -2.11 -4.19 -23.25
CA GLY A 179 -3.02 -5.33 -23.38
C GLY A 179 -3.89 -5.61 -22.16
N LEU A 180 -4.15 -4.60 -21.33
CA LEU A 180 -5.20 -4.66 -20.30
C LEU A 180 -6.50 -5.10 -20.98
N SER A 181 -7.02 -6.26 -20.58
CA SER A 181 -8.39 -6.64 -20.89
C SER A 181 -9.31 -5.80 -20.02
N ALA A 182 -9.43 -4.51 -20.33
CA ALA A 182 -10.62 -3.79 -19.92
C ALA A 182 -11.76 -4.51 -20.63
N SER A 183 -12.52 -5.32 -19.88
CA SER A 183 -13.73 -5.91 -20.43
C SER A 183 -14.51 -4.77 -21.04
N LYS A 184 -14.85 -4.93 -22.33
CA LYS A 184 -15.70 -3.95 -23.02
C LYS A 184 -16.95 -3.84 -22.16
N GLY A 185 -17.09 -2.73 -21.42
CA GLY A 185 -18.30 -2.46 -20.66
C GLY A 185 -19.51 -2.62 -21.59
N PRO A 186 -20.70 -2.92 -21.05
CA PRO A 186 -21.87 -3.23 -21.87
C PRO A 186 -22.02 -2.17 -22.97
N GLN A 187 -21.92 -2.62 -24.23
CA GLN A 187 -22.20 -1.77 -25.37
C GLN A 187 -23.60 -1.23 -25.16
N LYS A 188 -23.73 0.09 -24.93
CA LYS A 188 -25.03 0.74 -24.99
C LYS A 188 -25.59 0.43 -26.38
N THR A 189 -26.67 -0.33 -26.43
CA THR A 189 -27.48 -0.47 -27.63
C THR A 189 -27.93 0.94 -28.04
N PRO A 190 -27.70 1.37 -29.29
CA PRO A 190 -28.25 2.62 -29.76
C PRO A 190 -29.77 2.52 -29.73
N ASN A 191 -30.41 3.47 -29.05
CA ASN A 191 -31.81 3.83 -29.31
C ASN A 191 -31.85 4.77 -30.51
#